data_AF-A0A0B7GY44-F1
#
_entry.id   AF-A0A0B7GY44-F1
#
_cell.length_a   1.000
_cell.length_b   1.000
_cell.length_c   1.000
_cell.angle_alpha   90.00
_cell.angle_beta   90.00
_cell.angle_gamma   90.00
#
_symmetry.space_group_name_H-M   'P 1'
#
loop_
_entity.id
_entity.type
_entity.pdbx_description
1 polymer ?
#
loop_
_entity_poly.entity_id
_entity_poly.type
_entity_poly.pdbx_seq_one_letter_code
_entity_poly.pdbx_strand_id
1 'polypeptide(L)'
;MELDISKIDALSNELQNAIAQINNGLKYIQTIPKTNEVYFSMFQSLSTGFERLLKYSICYGEFSKNSQIPKTEDIKRHNISFLLEKYLKEYFSILHPLLKSDYEFLTTDGELKTLIKILSEFGETARYYNLNVATDYKHKNDVQPLWDKLVTNFIMNNDKVKKAYIDEPDYKYVDDEVNKHFVSVVEKLVRAIVRQFTLGNIKEAERDIGTYSSFLMLQDRQLGTTKYCDNIENKKMQQKYKPMLGNKQKVITKTEYVEKIKKLWPYKHTDVITVEKAPDGCVFIVINEHIYALNGRTQIKYNLPFAIDYDETYLGRDISYFLDMAFQL
;
A
#
# COMPACT_ATOMS: atom_id res chain seq x y z
N MET A 1 10.73 -37.48 -6.30
CA MET A 1 10.85 -37.33 -4.84
C MET A 1 9.80 -36.33 -4.43
N GLU A 2 8.99 -36.62 -3.42
CA GLU A 2 7.89 -35.74 -3.02
C GLU A 2 8.33 -34.87 -1.83
N LEU A 3 7.92 -33.60 -1.83
CA LEU A 3 8.22 -32.69 -0.74
C LEU A 3 7.43 -33.11 0.51
N ASP A 4 8.07 -33.10 1.68
CA ASP A 4 7.37 -33.34 2.94
C ASP A 4 6.22 -32.34 3.14
N ILE A 5 5.07 -32.82 3.62
CA ILE A 5 3.84 -32.05 3.83
C ILE A 5 4.13 -30.82 4.71
N SER A 6 4.93 -30.98 5.77
CA SER A 6 5.29 -29.87 6.65
C SER A 6 6.01 -28.72 5.92
N LYS A 7 6.85 -29.05 4.93
CA LYS A 7 7.57 -28.08 4.11
C LYS A 7 6.66 -27.42 3.07
N ILE A 8 5.71 -28.19 2.53
CA ILE A 8 4.68 -27.66 1.62
C ILE A 8 3.87 -26.59 2.36
N ASP A 9 3.34 -26.91 3.53
CA ASP A 9 2.53 -25.97 4.32
C ASP A 9 3.31 -24.71 4.70
N ALA A 10 4.59 -24.87 5.07
CA ALA A 10 5.47 -23.74 5.37
C ALA A 10 5.67 -22.82 4.16
N LEU A 11 5.90 -23.37 2.97
CA LEU A 11 6.04 -22.59 1.73
C LEU A 11 4.73 -21.92 1.32
N SER A 12 3.59 -22.62 1.42
CA SER A 12 2.27 -22.04 1.15
C SER A 12 1.98 -20.85 2.07
N ASN A 13 2.33 -20.96 3.37
CA ASN A 13 2.22 -19.85 4.32
C ASN A 13 3.16 -18.68 3.97
N GLU A 14 4.38 -18.95 3.52
CA GLU A 14 5.31 -17.91 3.05
C GLU A 14 4.74 -17.15 1.84
N LEU A 15 4.14 -17.85 0.88
CA LEU A 15 3.50 -17.23 -0.28
C LEU A 15 2.27 -16.40 0.12
N GLN A 16 1.42 -16.91 1.01
CA GLN A 16 0.27 -16.15 1.51
C GLN A 16 0.72 -14.84 2.17
N ASN A 17 1.73 -14.91 3.02
CA ASN A 17 2.32 -13.73 3.65
C ASN A 17 2.93 -12.78 2.62
N ALA A 18 3.64 -13.30 1.62
CA ALA A 18 4.23 -12.50 0.55
C ALA A 18 3.15 -11.71 -0.21
N ILE A 19 2.10 -12.39 -0.68
CA ILE A 19 1.00 -11.78 -1.43
C ILE A 19 0.23 -10.78 -0.57
N ALA A 20 -0.02 -11.08 0.71
CA ALA A 20 -0.68 -10.15 1.62
C ALA A 20 0.13 -8.86 1.82
N GLN A 21 1.45 -8.97 1.98
CA GLN A 21 2.33 -7.81 2.13
C GLN A 21 2.43 -6.99 0.84
N ILE A 22 2.46 -7.64 -0.32
CA ILE A 22 2.44 -6.93 -1.60
C ILE A 22 1.12 -6.17 -1.78
N ASN A 23 -0.03 -6.80 -1.48
CA ASN A 23 -1.33 -6.14 -1.51
C ASN A 23 -1.40 -4.94 -0.56
N ASN A 24 -0.82 -5.03 0.64
CA ASN A 24 -0.72 -3.91 1.57
C ASN A 24 0.15 -2.78 1.00
N GLY A 25 1.30 -3.13 0.39
CA GLY A 25 2.16 -2.16 -0.29
C GLY A 25 1.43 -1.42 -1.42
N LEU A 26 0.67 -2.15 -2.23
CA LEU A 26 -0.18 -1.59 -3.29
C LEU A 26 -1.30 -0.71 -2.72
N LYS A 27 -1.91 -1.10 -1.60
CA LYS A 27 -2.84 -0.24 -0.86
C LYS A 27 -2.16 1.07 -0.46
N TYR A 28 -0.96 1.01 0.13
CA TYR A 28 -0.25 2.22 0.54
C TYR A 28 0.10 3.14 -0.64
N ILE A 29 0.49 2.59 -1.79
CA ILE A 29 0.69 3.40 -3.01
C ILE A 29 -0.59 4.18 -3.34
N GLN A 30 -1.76 3.55 -3.22
CA GLN A 30 -3.05 4.18 -3.54
C GLN A 30 -3.56 5.15 -2.46
N THR A 31 -3.09 5.06 -1.21
CA THR A 31 -3.67 5.82 -0.08
C THR A 31 -2.75 6.82 0.59
N ILE A 32 -1.43 6.79 0.38
CA ILE A 32 -0.50 7.69 1.11
C ILE A 32 -0.86 9.16 0.82
N PRO A 33 -1.34 9.93 1.81
CA PRO A 33 -1.58 11.35 1.64
C PRO A 33 -0.25 12.10 1.62
N LYS A 34 0.00 12.93 0.61
CA LYS A 34 1.25 13.69 0.45
C LYS A 34 1.62 14.60 1.62
N THR A 35 0.68 14.94 2.50
CA THR A 35 0.95 15.86 3.61
C THR A 35 1.64 15.21 4.81
N ASN A 36 1.74 13.87 4.85
CA ASN A 36 2.49 13.12 5.86
C ASN A 36 3.34 12.06 5.15
N GLU A 37 4.56 12.43 4.79
CA GLU A 37 5.59 11.59 4.14
C GLU A 37 5.96 10.38 5.01
N VAL A 38 5.09 9.37 5.03
CA VAL A 38 5.35 8.09 5.70
C VAL A 38 5.27 6.96 4.68
N TYR A 39 6.15 7.04 3.67
CA TYR A 39 6.38 5.94 2.72
C TYR A 39 6.98 4.70 3.40
N PHE A 40 7.39 4.82 4.67
CA PHE A 40 7.89 3.71 5.48
C PHE A 40 7.01 2.46 5.39
N SER A 41 5.69 2.59 5.57
CA SER A 41 4.77 1.45 5.55
C SER A 41 4.66 0.80 4.16
N MET A 42 4.71 1.61 3.10
CA MET A 42 4.78 1.13 1.72
C MET A 42 6.06 0.35 1.48
N PHE A 43 7.22 0.94 1.79
CA PHE A 43 8.52 0.28 1.62
C PHE A 43 8.63 -0.98 2.46
N GLN A 44 8.17 -0.96 3.71
CA GLN A 44 8.19 -2.12 4.60
C GLN A 44 7.36 -3.27 4.04
N SER A 45 6.16 -2.98 3.57
CA SER A 45 5.24 -3.99 3.03
C SER A 45 5.77 -4.57 1.72
N LEU A 46 6.16 -3.71 0.76
CA LEU A 46 6.69 -4.16 -0.53
C LEU A 46 8.03 -4.90 -0.38
N SER A 47 8.96 -4.38 0.42
CA SER A 47 10.27 -4.99 0.64
C SER A 47 10.12 -6.41 1.23
N THR A 48 9.31 -6.53 2.29
CA THR A 48 9.04 -7.83 2.92
C THR A 48 8.31 -8.78 1.98
N GLY A 49 7.32 -8.28 1.24
CA GLY A 49 6.52 -9.07 0.32
C GLY A 49 7.35 -9.66 -0.83
N PHE A 50 8.16 -8.82 -1.49
CA PHE A 50 9.02 -9.27 -2.59
C PHE A 50 10.15 -10.18 -2.12
N GLU A 51 10.75 -9.91 -0.96
CA GLU A 51 11.76 -10.82 -0.38
C GLU A 51 11.17 -12.23 -0.20
N ARG A 52 10.00 -12.34 0.43
CA ARG A 52 9.33 -13.63 0.67
C ARG A 52 8.91 -14.31 -0.63
N LEU A 53 8.34 -13.57 -1.58
CA LEU A 53 7.94 -14.12 -2.88
C LEU A 53 9.14 -14.70 -3.65
N LEU A 54 10.28 -13.99 -3.66
CA LEU A 54 11.49 -14.47 -4.34
C LEU A 54 12.08 -15.68 -3.62
N LYS A 55 12.13 -15.68 -2.28
CA LYS A 55 12.60 -16.84 -1.50
C LYS A 55 11.73 -18.06 -1.73
N TYR A 56 10.41 -17.91 -1.73
CA TYR A 56 9.46 -18.95 -2.11
C TYR A 56 9.77 -19.49 -3.52
N SER A 57 9.96 -18.60 -4.49
CA SER A 57 10.25 -18.97 -5.88
C SER A 57 11.58 -19.72 -6.01
N ILE A 58 12.62 -19.29 -5.28
CA ILE A 58 13.92 -19.96 -5.23
C ILE A 58 13.79 -21.34 -4.58
N CYS A 59 13.04 -21.48 -3.48
CA CYS A 59 12.83 -22.77 -2.83
C CYS A 59 12.21 -23.80 -3.78
N TYR A 60 11.14 -23.44 -4.48
CA TYR A 60 10.56 -24.36 -5.45
C TYR A 60 11.41 -24.53 -6.71
N GLY A 61 12.11 -23.51 -7.17
CA GLY A 61 13.05 -23.62 -8.30
C GLY A 61 14.19 -24.60 -8.02
N GLU A 62 14.77 -24.54 -6.83
CA GLU A 62 15.80 -25.46 -6.38
C GLU A 62 15.26 -26.89 -6.22
N PHE A 63 14.05 -27.02 -5.68
CA PHE A 63 13.40 -28.32 -5.57
C PHE A 63 13.12 -28.95 -6.94
N SER A 64 12.63 -28.14 -7.89
CA SER A 64 12.37 -28.60 -9.26
C SER A 64 13.65 -29.11 -9.94
N LYS A 65 14.79 -28.47 -9.65
CA LYS A 65 16.08 -28.77 -10.26
C LYS A 65 16.82 -29.94 -9.59
N ASN A 66 16.84 -29.96 -8.26
CA ASN A 66 17.72 -30.82 -7.46
C ASN A 66 16.96 -31.75 -6.50
N SER A 67 15.62 -31.72 -6.48
CA SER A 67 14.76 -32.43 -5.52
C SER A 67 15.07 -32.09 -4.05
N GLN A 68 15.62 -30.90 -3.79
CA GLN A 68 15.98 -30.43 -2.45
C GLN A 68 15.57 -28.96 -2.26
N ILE A 69 15.22 -28.60 -1.03
CA ILE A 69 15.00 -27.20 -0.62
C ILE A 69 16.35 -26.61 -0.21
N PRO A 70 16.65 -25.34 -0.55
CA PRO A 70 17.90 -24.70 -0.16
C PRO A 70 18.04 -24.65 1.36
N LYS A 71 19.29 -24.62 1.85
CA LYS A 71 19.51 -24.38 3.27
C LYS A 71 19.21 -22.93 3.59
N THR A 72 18.85 -22.65 4.83
CA THR A 72 18.57 -21.27 5.28
C THR A 72 19.71 -20.31 4.94
N GLU A 73 20.95 -20.76 5.04
CA GLU A 73 22.15 -19.98 4.70
C GLU A 73 22.16 -19.49 3.25
N ASP A 74 21.62 -20.28 2.32
CA ASP A 74 21.60 -20.00 0.87
C ASP A 74 20.56 -18.93 0.48
N ILE A 75 19.61 -18.65 1.38
CA ILE A 75 18.49 -17.70 1.18
C ILE A 75 18.36 -16.68 2.31
N LYS A 76 19.32 -16.59 3.24
CA LYS A 76 19.22 -15.71 4.42
C LYS A 76 19.32 -14.22 4.08
N ARG A 77 19.83 -13.87 2.90
CA ARG A 77 19.99 -12.46 2.50
C ARG A 77 18.63 -11.76 2.34
N HIS A 78 18.55 -10.51 2.78
CA HIS A 78 17.36 -9.64 2.68
C HIS A 78 17.40 -8.73 1.44
N ASN A 79 18.38 -8.95 0.56
CA ASN A 79 18.61 -8.11 -0.61
C ASN A 79 17.75 -8.57 -1.79
N ILE A 80 16.73 -7.79 -2.13
CA ILE A 80 15.79 -8.13 -3.21
C ILE A 80 16.50 -8.13 -4.57
N SER A 81 17.42 -7.20 -4.82
CA SER A 81 18.22 -7.14 -6.05
C SER A 81 19.00 -8.44 -6.26
N PHE A 82 19.69 -8.91 -5.23
CA PHE A 82 20.44 -10.16 -5.27
C PHE A 82 19.53 -11.39 -5.45
N LEU A 83 18.40 -11.44 -4.72
CA LEU A 83 17.45 -12.54 -4.83
C LEU A 83 16.83 -12.61 -6.22
N LEU A 84 16.48 -11.46 -6.80
CA LEU A 84 15.94 -11.37 -8.15
C LEU A 84 16.97 -11.80 -9.20
N GLU A 85 18.21 -11.34 -9.09
CA GLU A 85 19.30 -11.77 -10.00
C GLU A 85 19.54 -13.28 -9.92
N LYS A 86 19.63 -13.84 -8.71
CA LYS A 86 19.76 -15.29 -8.51
C LYS A 86 18.58 -16.03 -9.13
N TYR A 87 17.36 -15.57 -8.85
CA TYR A 87 16.14 -16.16 -9.39
C TYR A 87 16.12 -16.18 -10.92
N LEU A 88 16.40 -15.04 -11.54
CA LEU A 88 16.45 -14.89 -12.99
C LEU A 88 17.51 -15.79 -13.64
N LYS A 89 18.69 -15.89 -13.02
CA LYS A 89 19.81 -16.66 -13.55
C LYS A 89 19.61 -18.17 -13.42
N GLU A 90 19.07 -18.62 -12.29
CA GLU A 90 19.11 -20.04 -11.92
C GLU A 90 17.80 -20.78 -12.14
N TYR A 91 16.65 -20.08 -12.11
CA TYR A 91 15.34 -20.71 -12.06
C TYR A 91 14.31 -20.16 -13.07
N PHE A 92 14.56 -19.00 -13.69
CA PHE A 92 13.62 -18.40 -14.63
C PHE A 92 13.75 -19.01 -16.04
N SER A 93 12.63 -19.53 -16.56
CA SER A 93 12.55 -20.08 -17.92
C SER A 93 12.14 -19.01 -18.94
N ILE A 94 12.77 -19.00 -20.11
CA ILE A 94 12.42 -18.11 -21.23
C ILE A 94 11.80 -18.86 -22.43
N LEU A 95 11.40 -20.12 -22.23
CA LEU A 95 10.91 -20.97 -23.32
C LEU A 95 9.54 -20.53 -23.87
N HIS A 96 8.69 -19.95 -23.03
CA HIS A 96 7.38 -19.45 -23.45
C HIS A 96 7.48 -17.97 -23.86
N PRO A 97 6.84 -17.51 -24.96
CA PRO A 97 6.95 -16.12 -25.43
C PRO A 97 6.59 -15.06 -24.38
N LEU A 98 5.56 -15.31 -23.57
CA LEU A 98 5.21 -14.41 -22.46
C LEU A 98 6.33 -14.32 -21.43
N LEU A 99 6.98 -15.44 -21.10
CA LEU A 99 8.08 -15.45 -20.14
C LEU A 99 9.32 -14.74 -20.68
N LYS A 100 9.56 -14.80 -22.00
CA LYS A 100 10.62 -14.01 -22.62
C LYS A 100 10.38 -12.51 -22.45
N SER A 101 9.16 -12.04 -22.71
CA SER A 101 8.79 -10.62 -22.48
C SER A 101 8.87 -10.24 -21.02
N ASP A 102 8.45 -11.11 -20.11
CA ASP A 102 8.58 -10.92 -18.67
C ASP A 102 10.07 -10.82 -18.25
N TYR A 103 10.94 -11.68 -18.79
CA TYR A 103 12.40 -11.63 -18.54
C TYR A 103 13.02 -10.32 -19.04
N GLU A 104 12.64 -9.87 -20.26
CA GLU A 104 13.09 -8.59 -20.81
C GLU A 104 12.68 -7.42 -19.90
N PHE A 105 11.43 -7.39 -19.44
CA PHE A 105 10.98 -6.39 -18.45
C PHE A 105 11.81 -6.46 -17.15
N LEU A 106 11.97 -7.64 -16.57
CA LEU A 106 12.70 -7.82 -15.30
C LEU A 106 14.19 -7.46 -15.39
N THR A 107 14.80 -7.54 -16.58
CA THR A 107 16.25 -7.34 -16.78
C THR A 107 16.63 -6.03 -17.43
N THR A 108 15.73 -5.34 -18.13
CA THR A 108 16.06 -4.14 -18.89
C THR A 108 15.37 -2.88 -18.38
N ASP A 109 14.24 -3.01 -17.67
CA ASP A 109 13.47 -1.85 -17.23
C ASP A 109 14.21 -1.07 -16.14
N GLY A 110 14.62 0.16 -16.46
CA GLY A 110 15.43 0.99 -15.57
C GLY A 110 14.67 1.51 -14.35
N GLU A 111 13.36 1.71 -14.49
CA GLU A 111 12.51 2.18 -13.41
C GLU A 111 12.27 1.07 -12.39
N LEU A 112 11.94 -0.13 -12.86
CA LEU A 112 11.85 -1.34 -12.05
C LEU A 112 13.15 -1.60 -11.30
N LYS A 113 14.31 -1.51 -11.98
CA LYS A 113 15.61 -1.68 -11.32
C LYS A 113 15.82 -0.68 -10.19
N THR A 114 15.39 0.57 -10.39
CA THR A 114 15.48 1.61 -9.36
C THR A 114 14.55 1.31 -8.19
N LEU A 115 13.31 0.87 -8.46
CA LEU A 115 12.36 0.44 -7.43
C LEU A 115 12.91 -0.74 -6.62
N ILE A 116 13.42 -1.78 -7.27
CA ILE A 116 14.03 -2.96 -6.60
C ILE A 116 15.21 -2.54 -5.73
N LYS A 117 16.03 -1.60 -6.20
CA LYS A 117 17.14 -1.05 -5.42
C LYS A 117 16.65 -0.34 -4.16
N ILE A 118 15.66 0.55 -4.27
CA ILE A 118 15.03 1.24 -3.14
C ILE A 118 14.53 0.24 -2.10
N LEU A 119 13.77 -0.78 -2.53
CA LEU A 119 13.21 -1.79 -1.64
C LEU A 119 14.29 -2.67 -0.99
N SER A 120 15.39 -2.94 -1.70
CA SER A 120 16.54 -3.68 -1.16
C SER A 120 17.26 -2.88 -0.08
N GLU A 121 17.59 -1.61 -0.36
CA GLU A 121 18.29 -0.73 0.58
C GLU A 121 17.44 -0.47 1.84
N PHE A 122 16.12 -0.34 1.66
CA PHE A 122 15.18 -0.22 2.76
C PHE A 122 15.19 -1.45 3.68
N GLY A 123 15.09 -2.64 3.08
CA GLY A 123 15.08 -3.92 3.80
C GLY A 123 16.36 -4.20 4.57
N GLU A 124 17.52 -3.81 4.02
CA GLU A 124 18.82 -4.06 4.63
C GLU A 124 19.24 -3.02 5.67
N THR A 125 19.03 -1.72 5.40
CA THR A 125 19.70 -0.66 6.17
C THR A 125 18.82 0.52 6.54
N ALA A 126 17.88 0.94 5.67
CA ALA A 126 17.16 2.21 5.87
C ALA A 126 15.99 2.11 6.87
N ARG A 127 15.55 0.91 7.27
CA ARG A 127 14.46 0.73 8.24
C ARG A 127 14.66 1.50 9.55
N TYR A 128 15.90 1.64 9.99
CA TYR A 128 16.24 2.35 11.23
C TYR A 128 16.96 3.68 10.96
N TYR A 129 16.83 4.27 9.77
CA TYR A 129 17.54 5.49 9.38
C TYR A 129 17.46 6.58 10.46
N ASN A 130 16.26 6.96 10.91
CA ASN A 130 16.08 8.01 11.93
C ASN A 130 16.75 7.64 13.27
N LEU A 131 16.72 6.38 13.68
CA LEU A 131 17.40 5.91 14.90
C LEU A 131 18.93 5.90 14.71
N ASN A 132 19.41 5.50 13.54
CA ASN A 132 20.84 5.52 13.20
C ASN A 132 21.38 6.96 13.18
N VAL A 133 20.59 7.92 12.68
CA VAL A 133 20.91 9.35 12.76
C VAL A 133 20.95 9.80 14.22
N ALA A 134 19.92 9.48 15.00
CA ALA A 134 19.82 9.88 16.41
C ALA A 134 20.93 9.29 17.30
N THR A 135 21.48 8.13 16.94
CA THR A 135 22.54 7.42 17.70
C THR A 135 23.94 7.58 17.10
N ASP A 136 24.08 8.43 16.07
CA ASP A 136 25.31 8.63 15.30
C ASP A 136 25.95 7.33 14.77
N TYR A 137 25.09 6.38 14.37
CA TYR A 137 25.54 5.14 13.74
C TYR A 137 26.12 5.42 12.35
N LYS A 138 27.20 4.71 11.97
CA LYS A 138 27.96 4.97 10.73
C LYS A 138 27.17 4.75 9.44
N HIS A 139 26.14 3.90 9.44
CA HIS A 139 25.34 3.61 8.26
C HIS A 139 24.01 4.38 8.29
N LYS A 140 23.94 5.45 7.48
CA LYS A 140 22.80 6.37 7.39
C LYS A 140 22.30 6.41 5.94
N ASN A 141 21.69 5.32 5.47
CA ASN A 141 21.10 5.28 4.14
C ASN A 141 19.64 5.69 4.23
N ASP A 142 19.27 6.77 3.53
CA ASP A 142 17.88 7.20 3.36
C ASP A 142 17.42 6.85 1.94
N VAL A 143 16.30 6.15 1.84
CA VAL A 143 15.71 5.75 0.56
C VAL A 143 14.69 6.77 0.05
N GLN A 144 14.25 7.71 0.88
CA GLN A 144 13.26 8.72 0.51
C GLN A 144 13.72 9.55 -0.70
N PRO A 145 14.97 10.08 -0.76
CA PRO A 145 15.42 10.87 -1.91
C PRO A 145 15.49 10.05 -3.21
N LEU A 146 15.72 8.74 -3.12
CA LEU A 146 15.74 7.86 -4.28
C LEU A 146 14.32 7.66 -4.83
N TRP A 147 13.34 7.51 -3.95
CA TRP A 147 11.93 7.42 -4.33
C TRP A 147 11.43 8.73 -4.93
N ASP A 148 11.72 9.88 -4.31
CA ASP A 148 11.29 11.18 -4.82
C ASP A 148 11.87 11.44 -6.21
N LYS A 149 13.13 11.05 -6.43
CA LYS A 149 13.76 11.11 -7.76
C LYS A 149 13.06 10.19 -8.76
N LEU A 150 12.68 8.97 -8.36
CA LEU A 150 11.97 8.04 -9.22
C LEU A 150 10.61 8.61 -9.66
N VAL A 151 9.82 9.12 -8.71
CA VAL A 151 8.53 9.77 -8.97
C VAL A 151 8.70 11.01 -9.86
N THR A 152 9.68 11.86 -9.55
CA THR A 152 9.97 13.06 -10.34
C THR A 152 10.34 12.71 -11.77
N ASN A 153 11.17 11.69 -11.99
CA ASN A 153 11.52 11.24 -13.33
C ASN A 153 10.28 10.79 -14.12
N PHE A 154 9.36 10.05 -13.51
CA PHE A 154 8.10 9.66 -14.15
C PHE A 154 7.29 10.89 -14.57
N ILE A 155 7.09 11.84 -13.65
CA ILE A 155 6.35 13.09 -13.91
C ILE A 155 6.99 13.85 -15.06
N MET A 156 8.31 14.04 -15.03
CA MET A 156 9.04 14.86 -16.01
C MET A 156 9.13 14.22 -17.40
N ASN A 157 9.05 12.89 -17.51
CA ASN A 157 9.12 12.15 -18.76
C ASN A 157 7.74 11.88 -19.40
N ASN A 158 6.65 12.25 -18.73
CA ASN A 158 5.29 12.10 -19.24
C ASN A 158 4.69 13.48 -19.52
N ASP A 159 4.60 13.87 -20.80
CA ASP A 159 4.18 15.23 -21.20
C ASP A 159 2.84 15.67 -20.58
N LYS A 160 1.86 14.75 -20.48
CA LYS A 160 0.56 15.07 -19.90
C LYS A 160 0.65 15.33 -18.40
N VAL A 161 1.37 14.47 -17.69
CA VAL A 161 1.55 14.57 -16.24
C VAL A 161 2.44 15.77 -15.90
N LYS A 162 3.52 16.01 -16.66
CA LYS A 162 4.38 17.18 -16.54
C LYS A 162 3.60 18.48 -16.71
N LYS A 163 2.76 18.58 -17.75
CA LYS A 163 1.92 19.76 -17.98
C LYS A 163 0.99 20.01 -16.79
N ALA A 164 0.34 18.95 -16.29
CA ALA A 164 -0.52 19.01 -15.11
C ALA A 164 0.25 19.29 -13.80
N TYR A 165 1.57 19.13 -13.78
CA TYR A 165 2.41 19.39 -12.61
C TYR A 165 2.98 20.81 -12.60
N ILE A 166 3.42 21.32 -13.76
CA ILE A 166 4.15 22.61 -13.88
C ILE A 166 3.26 23.72 -14.44
N ASP A 167 2.61 23.47 -15.57
CA ASP A 167 1.99 24.52 -16.40
C ASP A 167 0.55 24.81 -15.96
N GLU A 168 -0.21 23.76 -15.65
CA GLU A 168 -1.62 23.80 -15.25
C GLU A 168 -1.83 22.90 -14.03
N PRO A 169 -1.46 23.34 -12.81
CA PRO A 169 -1.41 22.48 -11.63
C PRO A 169 -2.74 21.77 -11.30
N ASP A 170 -2.80 20.49 -11.61
CA ASP A 170 -3.83 19.53 -11.19
C ASP A 170 -3.14 18.39 -10.43
N TYR A 171 -2.86 18.65 -9.15
CA TYR A 171 -2.15 17.70 -8.30
C TYR A 171 -2.91 16.39 -8.11
N LYS A 172 -4.24 16.41 -8.16
CA LYS A 172 -5.04 15.19 -8.03
C LYS A 172 -4.82 14.29 -9.25
N TYR A 173 -4.91 14.85 -10.45
CA TYR A 173 -4.61 14.10 -11.68
C TYR A 173 -3.18 13.55 -11.69
N VAL A 174 -2.20 14.37 -11.29
CA VAL A 174 -0.80 13.93 -11.18
C VAL A 174 -0.68 12.75 -10.20
N ASP A 175 -1.31 12.83 -9.04
CA ASP A 175 -1.28 11.79 -8.02
C ASP A 175 -1.93 10.49 -8.52
N ASP A 176 -3.10 10.59 -9.16
CA ASP A 176 -3.80 9.45 -9.74
C ASP A 176 -2.94 8.73 -10.79
N GLU A 177 -2.26 9.48 -11.66
CA GLU A 177 -1.39 8.91 -12.69
C GLU A 177 -0.08 8.33 -12.12
N VAL A 178 0.53 8.98 -11.12
CA VAL A 178 1.69 8.44 -10.38
C VAL A 178 1.32 7.11 -9.70
N ASN A 179 0.19 7.08 -8.98
CA ASN A 179 -0.27 5.89 -8.28
C ASN A 179 -0.55 4.75 -9.25
N LYS A 180 -1.33 5.02 -10.31
CA LYS A 180 -1.63 4.06 -11.37
C LYS A 180 -0.36 3.50 -11.99
N HIS A 181 0.62 4.36 -12.27
CA HIS A 181 1.89 3.95 -12.85
C HIS A 181 2.67 3.01 -11.93
N PHE A 182 2.94 3.39 -10.68
CA PHE A 182 3.71 2.53 -9.78
C PHE A 182 2.97 1.26 -9.34
N VAL A 183 1.63 1.30 -9.25
CA VAL A 183 0.82 0.07 -9.11
C VAL A 183 1.06 -0.85 -10.31
N SER A 184 1.05 -0.32 -11.53
CA SER A 184 1.26 -1.12 -12.75
C SER A 184 2.63 -1.81 -12.78
N VAL A 185 3.69 -1.13 -12.32
CA VAL A 185 5.05 -1.67 -12.25
C VAL A 185 5.12 -2.82 -11.25
N VAL A 186 4.55 -2.63 -10.05
CA VAL A 186 4.51 -3.65 -9.00
C VAL A 186 3.68 -4.86 -9.44
N GLU A 187 2.48 -4.65 -9.99
CA GLU A 187 1.64 -5.72 -10.53
C GLU A 187 2.35 -6.52 -11.62
N LYS A 188 3.02 -5.83 -12.57
CA LYS A 188 3.74 -6.47 -13.66
C LYS A 188 4.92 -7.29 -13.15
N LEU A 189 5.64 -6.81 -12.13
CA LEU A 189 6.71 -7.56 -11.46
C LEU A 189 6.17 -8.85 -10.82
N VAL A 190 5.10 -8.76 -10.03
CA VAL A 190 4.49 -9.95 -9.40
C VAL A 190 4.02 -10.94 -10.46
N ARG A 191 3.28 -10.45 -11.46
CA ARG A 191 2.77 -11.25 -12.57
C ARG A 191 3.89 -11.99 -13.31
N ALA A 192 4.99 -11.31 -13.60
CA ALA A 192 6.16 -11.88 -14.26
C ALA A 192 6.79 -13.03 -13.44
N ILE A 193 6.85 -12.87 -12.11
CA ILE A 193 7.34 -13.93 -11.21
C ILE A 193 6.35 -15.11 -11.19
N VAL A 194 5.07 -14.87 -10.91
CA VAL A 194 4.08 -15.95 -10.71
C VAL A 194 3.71 -16.69 -12.00
N ARG A 195 3.94 -16.10 -13.18
CA ARG A 195 3.82 -16.83 -14.45
C ARG A 195 4.84 -17.96 -14.59
N GLN A 196 6.01 -17.88 -13.94
CA GLN A 196 6.94 -19.01 -13.91
C GLN A 196 6.38 -20.24 -13.19
N PHE A 197 5.43 -20.03 -12.27
CA PHE A 197 4.84 -21.13 -11.51
C PHE A 197 3.96 -22.02 -12.38
N THR A 198 3.42 -21.49 -13.49
CA THR A 198 2.49 -22.22 -14.39
C THR A 198 3.08 -22.49 -15.76
N LEU A 199 3.76 -21.50 -16.35
CA LEU A 199 4.33 -21.58 -17.70
C LEU A 199 5.82 -21.96 -17.69
N GLY A 200 6.46 -21.88 -16.53
CA GLY A 200 7.91 -22.01 -16.36
C GLY A 200 8.33 -23.35 -15.77
N ASN A 201 9.47 -23.32 -15.08
CA ASN A 201 10.14 -24.51 -14.55
C ASN A 201 9.81 -24.79 -13.06
N ILE A 202 8.84 -24.08 -12.47
CA ILE A 202 8.54 -24.11 -11.03
C ILE A 202 7.11 -24.64 -10.81
N LYS A 203 6.82 -25.80 -11.38
CA LYS A 203 5.43 -26.31 -11.48
C LYS A 203 4.84 -26.72 -10.13
N GLU A 204 5.68 -27.05 -9.16
CA GLU A 204 5.24 -27.40 -7.81
C GLU A 204 4.48 -26.26 -7.14
N ALA A 205 4.75 -25.01 -7.53
CA ALA A 205 4.04 -23.83 -7.06
C ALA A 205 2.62 -23.67 -7.66
N GLU A 206 2.21 -24.48 -8.65
CA GLU A 206 0.83 -24.49 -9.17
C GLU A 206 -0.20 -24.85 -8.09
N ARG A 207 0.21 -25.61 -7.06
CA ARG A 207 -0.66 -25.97 -5.94
C ARG A 207 -1.22 -24.75 -5.19
N ASP A 208 -0.48 -23.65 -5.19
CA ASP A 208 -0.84 -22.42 -4.50
C ASP A 208 -1.51 -21.40 -5.43
N ILE A 209 -1.95 -21.81 -6.63
CA ILE A 209 -2.53 -20.90 -7.64
C ILE A 209 -3.67 -20.03 -7.11
N GLY A 210 -4.46 -20.55 -6.17
CA GLY A 210 -5.51 -19.77 -5.51
C GLY A 210 -4.97 -18.47 -4.87
N THR A 211 -3.78 -18.51 -4.30
CA THR A 211 -3.15 -17.40 -3.58
C THR A 211 -2.66 -16.28 -4.51
N TYR A 212 -2.15 -16.61 -5.71
CA TYR A 212 -1.59 -15.63 -6.64
C TYR A 212 -2.38 -15.45 -7.95
N SER A 213 -3.52 -16.15 -8.09
CA SER A 213 -4.36 -16.12 -9.29
C SER A 213 -4.75 -14.71 -9.72
N SER A 214 -5.02 -13.82 -8.76
CA SER A 214 -5.36 -12.42 -9.03
C SER A 214 -4.28 -11.70 -9.83
N PHE A 215 -3.00 -11.91 -9.52
CA PHE A 215 -1.88 -11.33 -10.27
C PHE A 215 -1.60 -12.08 -11.57
N LEU A 216 -1.70 -13.42 -11.56
CA LEU A 216 -1.48 -14.25 -12.74
C LEU A 216 -2.42 -13.86 -13.89
N MET A 217 -3.67 -13.58 -13.57
CA MET A 217 -4.75 -13.30 -14.53
C MET A 217 -4.80 -11.83 -14.98
N LEU A 218 -3.97 -10.94 -14.43
CA LEU A 218 -3.95 -9.53 -14.85
C LEU A 218 -3.58 -9.41 -16.33
N GLN A 219 -4.45 -8.76 -17.10
CA GLN A 219 -4.19 -8.37 -18.48
C GLN A 219 -3.46 -7.04 -18.54
N ASP A 220 -2.72 -6.77 -19.61
CA ASP A 220 -1.95 -5.51 -19.73
C ASP A 220 -2.83 -4.26 -19.62
N ARG A 221 -4.05 -4.32 -20.15
CA ARG A 221 -5.04 -3.24 -20.02
C ARG A 221 -5.57 -2.99 -18.61
N GLN A 222 -5.35 -3.93 -17.68
CA GLN A 222 -5.80 -3.83 -16.29
C GLN A 222 -4.70 -3.33 -15.36
N LEU A 223 -3.44 -3.31 -15.82
CA LEU A 223 -2.32 -2.87 -15.01
C LEU A 223 -2.51 -1.42 -14.54
N GLY A 224 -2.26 -1.17 -13.25
CA GLY A 224 -2.44 0.13 -12.60
C GLY A 224 -3.88 0.43 -12.18
N THR A 225 -4.86 -0.38 -12.57
CA THR A 225 -6.29 -0.07 -12.37
C THR A 225 -6.96 -0.87 -11.27
N THR A 226 -6.31 -1.94 -10.77
CA THR A 226 -6.84 -2.75 -9.68
C THR A 226 -6.94 -1.92 -8.40
N LYS A 227 -8.09 -1.97 -7.74
CA LYS A 227 -8.30 -1.27 -6.47
C LYS A 227 -7.95 -2.18 -5.30
N TYR A 228 -6.85 -1.88 -4.63
CA TYR A 228 -6.38 -2.65 -3.47
C TYR A 228 -6.97 -2.12 -2.14
N CYS A 229 -7.59 -0.95 -2.18
CA CYS A 229 -8.28 -0.34 -1.03
C CYS A 229 -9.71 -0.88 -0.81
N ASP A 230 -10.35 -1.38 -1.87
CA ASP A 230 -11.80 -1.65 -1.90
C ASP A 230 -12.24 -2.87 -1.08
N ASN A 231 -11.31 -3.72 -0.63
CA ASN A 231 -11.64 -4.98 0.05
C ASN A 231 -11.74 -4.89 1.59
N ILE A 232 -11.57 -3.70 2.20
CA ILE A 232 -11.72 -3.54 3.66
C ILE A 232 -12.69 -2.39 4.05
N GLU A 233 -12.81 -1.32 3.25
CA GLU A 233 -13.53 -0.10 3.70
C GLU A 233 -15.05 -0.11 3.45
N ASN A 234 -15.57 -0.87 2.48
CA ASN A 234 -17.02 -0.88 2.24
C ASN A 234 -17.82 -1.90 3.08
N LYS A 235 -17.16 -2.81 3.81
CA LYS A 235 -17.86 -3.85 4.62
C LYS A 235 -17.66 -3.75 6.12
N LYS A 236 -16.79 -2.87 6.63
CA LYS A 236 -16.60 -2.68 8.07
C LYS A 236 -16.82 -1.21 8.46
N MET A 237 -18.07 -0.93 8.81
CA MET A 237 -18.55 0.19 9.63
C MET A 237 -18.73 1.57 8.96
N GLN A 238 -19.70 1.68 8.06
CA GLN A 238 -20.61 2.83 8.11
C GLN A 238 -21.86 2.40 8.88
N GLN A 239 -21.86 2.62 10.20
CA GLN A 239 -23.11 2.45 10.95
C GLN A 239 -24.02 3.62 10.57
N LYS A 240 -25.18 3.32 9.97
CA LYS A 240 -26.25 4.31 9.85
C LYS A 240 -26.54 4.88 11.24
N TYR A 241 -26.55 6.19 11.33
CA TYR A 241 -26.73 6.92 12.56
C TYR A 241 -28.04 6.49 13.25
N LYS A 242 -27.93 6.07 14.51
CA LYS A 242 -29.06 5.86 15.42
C LYS A 242 -28.80 6.74 16.65
N PRO A 243 -29.76 7.60 17.07
CA PRO A 243 -29.57 8.44 18.24
C PRO A 243 -29.25 7.58 19.47
N MET A 244 -28.11 7.82 20.11
CA MET A 244 -27.76 7.13 21.34
C MET A 244 -28.47 7.81 22.52
N LEU A 245 -29.23 7.03 23.29
CA LEU A 245 -30.02 7.54 24.41
C LEU A 245 -29.10 8.22 25.44
N GLY A 246 -29.35 9.50 25.74
CA GLY A 246 -28.60 10.27 26.73
C GLY A 246 -27.41 11.06 26.18
N ASN A 247 -27.12 11.00 24.89
CA ASN A 247 -26.15 11.89 24.27
C ASN A 247 -26.67 13.33 24.23
N LYS A 248 -25.78 14.27 24.54
CA LYS A 248 -26.03 15.68 24.23
C LYS A 248 -25.61 15.93 22.80
N GLN A 249 -26.43 16.65 22.04
CA GLN A 249 -26.21 16.90 20.63
C GLN A 249 -26.38 18.38 20.28
N LYS A 250 -25.68 18.83 19.25
CA LYS A 250 -25.88 20.14 18.65
C LYS A 250 -25.74 20.05 17.13
N VAL A 251 -26.76 20.57 16.44
CA VAL A 251 -26.76 20.70 14.99
C VAL A 251 -26.06 22.01 14.62
N ILE A 252 -25.18 21.95 13.62
CA ILE A 252 -24.42 23.11 13.15
C ILE A 252 -24.61 23.21 11.65
N THR A 253 -24.96 24.41 11.20
CA THR A 253 -25.05 24.71 9.77
C THR A 253 -23.76 25.38 9.30
N LYS A 254 -23.46 25.22 8.01
CA LYS A 254 -22.35 25.90 7.34
C LYS A 254 -22.45 27.41 7.47
N THR A 255 -23.65 27.97 7.31
CA THR A 255 -23.90 29.40 7.49
C THR A 255 -23.50 29.86 8.88
N GLU A 256 -23.97 29.15 9.92
CA GLU A 256 -23.60 29.47 11.30
C GLU A 256 -22.09 29.39 11.54
N TYR A 257 -21.43 28.36 11.01
CA TYR A 257 -19.99 28.17 11.15
C TYR A 257 -19.19 29.29 10.48
N VAL A 258 -19.51 29.60 9.22
CA VAL A 258 -18.79 30.61 8.42
C VAL A 258 -18.99 32.01 9.00
N GLU A 259 -20.21 32.35 9.43
CA GLU A 259 -20.52 33.67 9.97
C GLU A 259 -19.92 33.90 11.37
N LYS A 260 -20.03 32.91 12.27
CA LYS A 260 -19.59 33.08 13.67
C LYS A 260 -18.09 32.86 13.85
N ILE A 261 -17.51 31.91 13.14
CA ILE A 261 -16.13 31.45 13.36
C ILE A 261 -15.19 32.06 12.34
N LYS A 262 -15.73 32.62 11.24
CA LYS A 262 -14.95 33.24 10.15
C LYS A 262 -13.90 32.30 9.58
N LYS A 263 -14.21 31.00 9.52
CA LYS A 263 -13.38 29.92 8.97
C LYS A 263 -14.10 29.23 7.81
N LEU A 264 -13.32 28.56 6.95
CA LEU A 264 -13.87 27.75 5.87
C LEU A 264 -14.49 26.46 6.40
N TRP A 265 -15.69 26.15 5.94
CA TRP A 265 -16.45 24.94 6.31
C TRP A 265 -15.66 23.66 6.02
N PRO A 266 -15.44 22.74 6.97
CA PRO A 266 -14.55 21.60 6.73
C PRO A 266 -15.18 20.47 5.91
N TYR A 267 -16.51 20.33 5.87
CA TYR A 267 -17.17 19.13 5.35
C TYR A 267 -17.56 19.26 3.87
N LYS A 268 -17.41 18.17 3.11
CA LYS A 268 -17.84 18.08 1.72
C LYS A 268 -19.30 17.63 1.66
N HIS A 269 -19.97 17.96 0.57
CA HIS A 269 -21.29 17.41 0.20
C HIS A 269 -22.43 17.60 1.23
N THR A 270 -22.21 18.38 2.29
CA THR A 270 -23.24 18.78 3.25
C THR A 270 -23.01 20.21 3.72
N ASP A 271 -24.12 20.89 4.03
CA ASP A 271 -24.13 22.19 4.69
C ASP A 271 -24.59 22.08 6.16
N VAL A 272 -24.82 20.85 6.66
CA VAL A 272 -25.29 20.59 8.03
C VAL A 272 -24.58 19.35 8.60
N ILE A 273 -24.17 19.45 9.87
CA ILE A 273 -23.67 18.32 10.64
C ILE A 273 -24.33 18.28 12.02
N THR A 274 -24.22 17.13 12.70
CA THR A 274 -24.54 17.02 14.12
C THR A 274 -23.31 16.61 14.90
N VAL A 275 -23.02 17.31 16.00
CA VAL A 275 -21.95 16.94 16.94
C VAL A 275 -22.59 16.39 18.20
N GLU A 276 -22.04 15.29 18.72
CA GLU A 276 -22.56 14.65 19.93
C GLU A 276 -21.49 14.36 20.96
N LYS A 277 -21.90 14.33 22.23
CA LYS A 277 -21.10 13.89 23.36
C LYS A 277 -21.84 12.84 24.16
N ALA A 278 -21.20 11.69 24.33
CA ALA A 278 -21.65 10.64 25.22
C ALA A 278 -21.19 10.89 26.67
N PRO A 279 -21.89 10.34 27.69
CA PRO A 279 -21.56 10.52 29.11
C PRO A 279 -20.14 10.05 29.49
N ASP A 280 -19.57 9.14 28.70
CA ASP A 280 -18.24 8.56 28.91
C ASP A 280 -17.09 9.40 28.32
N GLY A 281 -17.39 10.58 27.75
CA GLY A 281 -16.41 11.47 27.12
C GLY A 281 -16.06 11.10 25.67
N CYS A 282 -16.80 10.18 25.04
CA CYS A 282 -16.71 9.97 23.60
C CYS A 282 -17.49 11.05 22.85
N VAL A 283 -16.94 11.49 21.72
CA VAL A 283 -17.48 12.58 20.91
C VAL A 283 -17.58 12.14 19.45
N PHE A 284 -18.73 12.43 18.87
CA PHE A 284 -19.12 11.94 17.55
C PHE A 284 -19.44 13.12 16.64
N ILE A 285 -19.31 12.86 15.35
CA ILE A 285 -19.83 13.74 14.32
C ILE A 285 -20.68 12.95 13.33
N VAL A 286 -21.84 13.50 12.98
CA VAL A 286 -22.79 12.92 12.04
C VAL A 286 -22.81 13.77 10.78
N ILE A 287 -22.49 13.14 9.65
CA ILE A 287 -22.42 13.73 8.32
C ILE A 287 -23.25 12.83 7.41
N ASN A 288 -24.26 13.37 6.72
CA ASN A 288 -25.08 12.62 5.76
C ASN A 288 -25.61 11.27 6.31
N GLU A 289 -26.18 11.28 7.53
CA GLU A 289 -26.69 10.07 8.23
C GLU A 289 -25.64 9.02 8.63
N HIS A 290 -24.35 9.31 8.47
CA HIS A 290 -23.25 8.46 8.90
C HIS A 290 -22.55 9.03 10.11
N ILE A 291 -22.14 8.16 11.03
CA ILE A 291 -21.45 8.54 12.27
C ILE A 291 -19.95 8.30 12.15
N TYR A 292 -19.17 9.29 12.57
CA TYR A 292 -17.72 9.26 12.58
C TYR A 292 -17.20 9.62 13.99
N ALA A 293 -16.01 9.13 14.30
CA ALA A 293 -15.29 9.52 15.50
C ALA A 293 -14.78 10.96 15.36
N LEU A 294 -14.87 11.74 16.44
CA LEU A 294 -14.28 13.09 16.52
C LEU A 294 -13.01 13.10 17.39
N ASN A 295 -12.75 12.04 18.17
CA ASN A 295 -11.51 11.82 18.90
C ASN A 295 -11.05 10.36 18.87
N GLY A 296 -9.78 10.11 19.21
CA GLY A 296 -9.19 8.76 19.22
C GLY A 296 -9.87 7.80 20.19
N ARG A 297 -10.40 8.30 21.32
CA ARG A 297 -11.15 7.47 22.27
C ARG A 297 -12.41 6.88 21.64
N THR A 298 -13.15 7.68 20.87
CA THR A 298 -14.35 7.26 20.16
C THR A 298 -14.02 6.27 19.05
N GLN A 299 -12.95 6.54 18.30
CA GLN A 299 -12.44 5.63 17.27
C GLN A 299 -12.15 4.24 17.85
N ILE A 300 -11.40 4.18 18.95
CA ILE A 300 -11.02 2.90 19.58
C ILE A 300 -12.24 2.21 20.21
N LYS A 301 -13.04 2.93 20.99
CA LYS A 301 -14.13 2.33 21.78
C LYS A 301 -15.28 1.82 20.90
N TYR A 302 -15.64 2.58 19.87
CA TYR A 302 -16.78 2.26 19.01
C TYR A 302 -16.36 1.70 17.65
N ASN A 303 -15.06 1.54 17.40
CA ASN A 303 -14.50 1.11 16.12
C ASN A 303 -15.04 1.96 14.94
N LEU A 304 -15.13 3.27 15.16
CA LEU A 304 -15.63 4.24 14.18
C LEU A 304 -14.47 4.96 13.49
N PRO A 305 -14.54 5.20 12.18
CA PRO A 305 -13.50 5.93 11.46
C PRO A 305 -13.57 7.45 11.73
N PHE A 306 -12.52 8.19 11.38
CA PHE A 306 -12.61 9.63 11.27
C PHE A 306 -13.24 10.03 9.93
N ALA A 307 -13.89 11.19 9.88
CA ALA A 307 -14.49 11.71 8.64
C ALA A 307 -13.44 11.94 7.52
N ILE A 308 -12.21 12.27 7.90
CA ILE A 308 -11.09 12.45 6.96
C ILE A 308 -10.68 11.14 6.26
N ASP A 309 -10.88 9.99 6.92
CA ASP A 309 -10.56 8.68 6.36
C ASP A 309 -11.52 8.29 5.20
N TYR A 310 -12.63 9.01 5.04
CA TYR A 310 -13.71 8.72 4.08
C TYR A 310 -13.97 9.87 3.09
N ASP A 311 -13.03 10.79 2.94
CA ASP A 311 -13.12 11.95 2.04
C ASP A 311 -14.31 12.90 2.33
N GLU A 312 -14.94 12.82 3.51
CA GLU A 312 -16.04 13.68 3.93
C GLU A 312 -15.58 15.10 4.33
N THR A 313 -14.27 15.31 4.43
CA THR A 313 -13.66 16.60 4.80
C THR A 313 -12.70 17.11 3.74
N TYR A 314 -12.67 18.43 3.52
CA TYR A 314 -11.58 19.06 2.79
C TYR A 314 -10.29 19.00 3.60
N LEU A 315 -9.22 18.48 2.98
CA LEU A 315 -7.90 18.38 3.59
C LEU A 315 -7.38 19.77 4.02
N GLY A 316 -6.75 19.83 5.21
CA GLY A 316 -6.17 21.07 5.76
C GLY A 316 -7.19 22.04 6.38
N ARG A 317 -8.49 21.71 6.40
CA ARG A 317 -9.49 22.52 7.12
C ARG A 317 -9.56 22.12 8.59
N ASP A 318 -9.69 23.14 9.44
CA ASP A 318 -9.65 22.97 10.88
C ASP A 318 -10.96 22.36 11.43
N ILE A 319 -10.87 21.15 11.96
CA ILE A 319 -11.98 20.44 12.63
C ILE A 319 -11.95 20.58 14.16
N SER A 320 -10.92 21.21 14.73
CA SER A 320 -10.71 21.31 16.19
C SER A 320 -11.85 22.05 16.87
N TYR A 321 -12.45 23.02 16.18
CA TYR A 321 -13.63 23.74 16.67
C TYR A 321 -14.80 22.80 17.03
N PHE A 322 -15.03 21.76 16.24
CA PHE A 322 -16.11 20.81 16.49
C PHE A 322 -15.79 19.91 17.67
N LEU A 323 -14.50 19.56 17.84
CA LEU A 323 -14.02 18.81 19.00
C LEU A 323 -14.21 19.62 20.29
N ASP A 324 -13.79 20.88 20.30
CA ASP A 324 -13.97 21.78 21.45
C ASP A 324 -15.45 21.97 21.77
N MET A 325 -16.29 22.17 20.75
CA MET A 325 -17.73 22.28 20.93
C MET A 325 -18.32 21.00 21.52
N ALA A 326 -17.91 19.83 21.03
CA ALA A 326 -18.39 18.55 21.54
C ALA A 326 -18.07 18.41 23.02
N PHE A 327 -16.89 18.83 23.48
CA PHE A 327 -16.53 18.79 24.90
C PHE A 327 -17.30 19.80 25.76
N GLN A 328 -17.81 20.89 25.18
CA GLN A 328 -18.62 21.89 25.87
C GLN A 328 -20.11 21.54 25.97
N LEU A 329 -20.59 20.51 25.26
CA LEU A 329 -21.91 19.91 25.48
C LEU A 329 -21.98 19.30 26.89
#